data_AF-A0A3D5UTH1-F1
#
_entry.id   AF-A0A3D5UTH1-F1
#
_cell.length_a   1.000
_cell.length_b   1.000
_cell.length_c   1.000
_cell.angle_alpha   90.00
_cell.angle_beta   90.00
_cell.angle_gamma   90.00
#
_symmetry.space_group_name_H-M   'P 1'
#
loop_
_entity.id
_entity.type
_entity.pdbx_description
1 polymer ?
#
loop_
_entity_poly.entity_id
_entity_poly.type
_entity_poly.pdbx_seq_one_letter_code
_entity_poly.pdbx_strand_id
1 'polypeptide(L)' 'MIRQLVLELGHRPASGREDFLVAPSNEAAVALIDSWPDWPDRIVALAGPEGSGKTHLAEVWRAASG' A
#
# COMPACT_ATOMS: atom_id res chain seq x y z
N MET A 1 3.31 22.77 -38.34
CA MET A 1 4.22 21.66 -37.97
C MET A 1 3.86 21.18 -36.58
N ILE A 2 3.71 19.86 -36.39
CA ILE A 2 3.49 19.25 -35.07
C ILE A 2 4.87 18.99 -34.44
N ARG A 3 5.08 19.43 -33.21
CA ARG A 3 6.33 19.25 -32.46
C ARG A 3 6.11 18.24 -31.33
N GLN A 4 7.01 17.25 -31.22
CA GLN A 4 6.98 16.30 -30.12
C GLN A 4 7.28 17.00 -28.79
N LEU A 5 6.42 16.78 -27.79
CA LEU A 5 6.62 17.26 -26.43
C LEU A 5 7.38 16.20 -25.64
N VAL A 6 8.41 16.62 -24.89
CA VAL A 6 9.02 15.77 -23.87
C VAL A 6 8.08 15.79 -22.67
N LEU A 7 7.54 14.63 -22.31
CA LEU A 7 6.71 14.45 -21.13
C LEU A 7 7.56 13.79 -20.05
N GLU A 8 7.77 14.50 -18.94
CA GLU A 8 8.45 13.97 -17.75
C GLU A 8 7.51 13.02 -16.99
N LEU A 9 7.26 11.84 -17.57
CA LEU A 9 6.41 10.78 -17.01
C LEU A 9 7.22 9.86 -16.07
N GLY A 10 8.03 10.44 -15.20
CA GLY A 10 8.77 9.69 -14.20
C GLY A 10 7.81 8.90 -13.29
N HIS A 11 8.08 7.62 -13.06
CA HIS A 11 7.30 6.80 -12.14
C HIS A 11 7.61 7.21 -10.70
N ARG A 12 6.62 7.77 -10.01
CA ARG A 12 6.70 8.00 -8.56
C ARG A 12 5.97 6.84 -7.89
N PRO A 13 6.65 6.01 -7.09
CA PRO A 13 5.97 4.95 -6.34
C PRO A 13 4.96 5.58 -5.38
N ALA A 14 3.71 5.21 -5.56
CA ALA A 14 2.58 5.65 -4.77
C ALA A 14 2.36 4.61 -3.66
N SER A 15 3.08 4.77 -2.56
CA SER A 15 3.08 3.83 -1.42
C SER A 15 2.27 4.34 -0.23
N GLY A 16 1.51 5.43 -0.40
CA GLY A 16 0.65 5.99 0.63
C GLY A 16 -0.54 5.08 0.94
N ARG A 17 -1.21 5.34 2.06
CA ARG A 17 -2.42 4.59 2.44
C ARG A 17 -3.56 4.88 1.45
N GLU A 18 -3.65 6.12 1.02
CA GLU A 18 -4.57 6.65 0.02
C GLU A 18 -4.34 6.07 -1.38
N ASP A 19 -3.15 5.55 -1.66
CA ASP A 19 -2.79 4.95 -2.94
C ASP A 19 -3.17 3.46 -3.02
N PHE A 20 -3.58 2.86 -1.90
CA PHE A 20 -3.98 1.46 -1.86
C PHE A 20 -5.47 1.27 -2.20
N LEU A 21 -5.75 0.53 -3.28
CA LEU A 21 -7.12 0.21 -3.68
C LEU A 21 -7.71 -0.88 -2.77
N VAL A 22 -8.68 -0.49 -1.95
CA VAL A 22 -9.44 -1.42 -1.11
C VAL A 22 -10.52 -2.12 -1.94
N ALA A 23 -10.57 -3.44 -1.84
CA ALA A 23 -11.54 -4.31 -2.48
C ALA A 23 -11.93 -5.45 -1.51
N PRO A 24 -13.05 -6.14 -1.73
CA PRO A 24 -13.48 -7.21 -0.82
C PRO A 24 -12.42 -8.30 -0.56
N SER A 25 -11.52 -8.53 -1.52
CA SER A 25 -10.43 -9.52 -1.40
C SER A 25 -9.28 -9.10 -0.47
N ASN A 26 -9.15 -7.81 -0.14
CA ASN A 26 -8.04 -7.29 0.68
C ASN A 26 -8.51 -6.47 1.89
N GLU A 27 -9.83 -6.29 2.07
CA GLU A 27 -10.41 -5.49 3.16
C GLU A 27 -9.92 -5.92 4.55
N ALA A 28 -9.88 -7.23 4.83
CA ALA A 28 -9.40 -7.73 6.12
C ALA A 28 -7.91 -7.42 6.36
N ALA A 29 -7.08 -7.46 5.32
CA ALA A 29 -5.67 -7.10 5.42
C ALA A 29 -5.50 -5.60 5.67
N VAL A 30 -6.28 -4.77 4.98
CA VAL A 30 -6.29 -3.32 5.16
C VAL A 30 -6.73 -2.96 6.58
N ALA A 31 -7.83 -3.54 7.06
CA ALA A 31 -8.34 -3.29 8.40
C ALA A 31 -7.33 -3.69 9.50
N LEU A 32 -6.63 -4.81 9.31
CA LEU A 32 -5.54 -5.21 10.21
C LEU A 32 -4.43 -4.14 10.26
N ILE A 33 -3.96 -3.68 9.10
CA ILE A 33 -2.91 -2.65 9.04
C ILE A 33 -3.37 -1.32 9.64
N ASP A 34 -4.59 -0.88 9.29
CA ASP A 34 -5.18 0.38 9.78
C ASP A 34 -5.46 0.36 11.29
N SER A 35 -5.53 -0.82 11.91
CA SER A 35 -5.73 -0.95 13.36
C SER A 35 -4.48 -0.71 14.21
N TRP A 36 -3.31 -0.48 13.62
CA TRP A 36 -2.11 -0.08 14.37
C TRP A 36 -2.36 1.25 15.13
N PRO A 37 -2.01 1.37 16.42
CA PRO A 37 -1.24 0.44 17.27
C PRO A 37 -2.07 -0.59 18.06
N ASP A 38 -3.39 -0.62 17.91
CA ASP A 38 -4.34 -1.49 18.62
C ASP A 38 -4.43 -2.91 18.02
N TRP A 39 -3.30 -3.44 17.54
CA TRP A 39 -3.25 -4.79 16.98
C TRP A 39 -3.65 -5.86 18.01
N PRO A 40 -4.23 -6.98 17.54
CA PRO A 40 -4.68 -8.05 18.43
C PRO A 40 -3.53 -8.76 19.17
N ASP A 41 -2.30 -8.66 18.66
CA ASP A 41 -1.08 -9.17 19.27
C ASP A 41 0.12 -8.28 18.88
N ARG A 42 1.27 -8.49 19.52
CA ARG A 42 2.54 -7.79 19.24
C ARG A 42 3.06 -8.06 17.83
N ILE A 43 2.69 -9.20 17.25
CA ILE A 43 3.11 -9.64 15.92
C ILE A 43 1.88 -10.11 15.17
N VAL A 44 1.72 -9.65 13.93
CA VAL A 44 0.68 -10.11 13.01
C VAL A 44 1.32 -10.58 11.71
N ALA A 45 0.66 -11.50 11.00
CA ALA A 45 1.15 -12.04 9.74
C ALA A 45 0.27 -11.60 8.57
N LEU A 46 0.87 -10.94 7.58
CA LEU A 46 0.22 -10.60 6.31
C LEU A 46 0.69 -11.56 5.21
N ALA A 47 -0.20 -12.43 4.73
CA ALA A 47 0.12 -13.47 3.75
C ALA A 47 -0.81 -13.41 2.53
N GLY A 48 -0.30 -13.84 1.38
CA GLY A 48 -1.04 -13.85 0.12
C GLY A 48 -0.13 -14.04 -1.10
N PRO A 49 -0.70 -14.31 -2.29
CA PRO A 49 0.05 -14.55 -3.52
C PRO A 49 0.99 -13.40 -3.92
N GLU A 50 1.91 -13.64 -4.84
CA GLU A 50 2.70 -12.57 -5.46
C GLU A 50 1.78 -11.51 -6.09
N GLY A 51 2.17 -10.23 -6.01
CA GLY A 51 1.38 -9.12 -6.54
C GLY A 51 0.13 -8.72 -5.73
N SER A 52 -0.18 -9.37 -4.60
CA SER A 52 -1.37 -9.06 -3.77
C SER A 52 -1.28 -7.77 -2.93
N GLY A 53 -0.20 -6.98 -3.06
CA GLY A 53 -0.07 -5.70 -2.34
C GLY A 53 0.54 -5.77 -0.94
N LYS A 54 1.09 -6.92 -0.52
CA LYS A 54 1.74 -7.10 0.81
C LYS A 54 2.82 -6.04 1.10
N THR A 55 3.69 -5.77 0.13
CA THR A 55 4.77 -4.77 0.28
C THR A 55 4.19 -3.37 0.45
N HIS A 56 3.16 -3.01 -0.32
CA HIS A 56 2.49 -1.70 -0.19
C HIS A 56 1.90 -1.54 1.21
N LEU A 57 1.17 -2.54 1.69
CA LEU A 57 0.59 -2.52 3.04
C LEU A 57 1.65 -2.46 4.16
N ALA A 58 2.80 -3.07 3.96
CA ALA A 58 3.93 -2.94 4.89
C ALA A 58 4.52 -1.52 4.88
N GLU A 59 4.61 -0.86 3.73
CA GLU A 59 5.07 0.53 3.61
C GLU A 59 4.09 1.51 4.27
N VAL A 60 2.79 1.27 4.12
CA VAL A 60 1.72 2.01 4.81
C VAL A 60 1.88 1.91 6.32
N TRP A 61 2.04 0.69 6.84
CA TRP A 61 2.28 0.49 8.27
C TRP A 61 3.56 1.20 8.72
N ARG A 62 4.67 1.05 7.99
CA ARG A 62 5.94 1.71 8.31
C ARG A 62 5.78 3.23 8.42
N ALA A 63 5.01 3.85 7.51
CA ALA A 63 4.74 5.28 7.56
C ALA A 63 3.90 5.68 8.78
N ALA A 64 2.98 4.83 9.23
CA ALA A 64 2.14 5.07 10.40
C ALA A 64 2.84 4.77 11.74
N SER A 65 3.81 3.86 11.78
CA SER A 65 4.44 3.38 13.02
C SER A 65 5.64 4.21 13.48
N GLY A 66 6.22 5.05 12.60
CA GLY A 66 7.40 5.86 12.91
C GLY A 66 8.71 5.13 12.65
#